data_AF-A0A850SFT8-F1
#
_entry.id   AF-A0A850SFT8-F1
#
_cell.length_a   1.000
_cell.length_b   1.000
_cell.length_c   1.000
_cell.angle_alpha   90.00
_cell.angle_beta   90.00
_cell.angle_gamma   90.00
#
_symmetry.space_group_name_H-M   'P 1'
#
loop_
_entity.id
_entity.type
_entity.pdbx_description
1 polymer ?
#
loop_
_entity_poly.entity_id
_entity_poly.type
_entity_poly.pdbx_seq_one_letter_code
_entity_poly.pdbx_strand_id
1 'polypeptide(L)'
;MIVYNPLDGDAFTSSIPSNPRHCFLMTRLGKPVPEPVQDIRNAVTEACNNFDYQVIDASSRVTGRDFLLKIWKLIASAPLSIGICHEDIAQSTQANIYYELGVAQALGKETLLIKSPLAKVPSDFVRTEYIEFNEDFEKTFNSYLNSLPEQADHYELVADQLDRNPILAIDYLKRAFLISGEERLRGKAKALIEGAGLGDRATNSVELLAAAF
;
A
#
# COMPACT_ATOMS: atom_id res chain seq x y z
N MET A 1 -6.84 -8.01 -7.30
CA MET A 1 -5.54 -8.16 -7.99
C MET A 1 -4.95 -9.50 -7.65
N ILE A 2 -4.45 -10.20 -8.66
CA ILE A 2 -3.66 -11.41 -8.50
C ILE A 2 -2.28 -10.99 -7.98
N VAL A 3 -1.88 -11.53 -6.84
CA VAL A 3 -0.55 -11.27 -6.29
C VAL A 3 0.33 -12.47 -6.62
N TYR A 4 1.49 -12.21 -7.20
CA TYR A 4 2.49 -13.22 -7.50
C TYR A 4 3.56 -13.25 -6.41
N ASN A 5 4.06 -14.43 -6.10
CA ASN A 5 5.14 -14.65 -5.16
C ASN A 5 6.47 -14.25 -5.83
N PRO A 6 7.24 -13.33 -5.24
CA PRO A 6 8.48 -12.83 -5.84
C PRO A 6 9.62 -13.86 -5.88
N LEU A 7 9.49 -15.00 -5.18
CA LEU A 7 10.55 -16.01 -5.08
C LEU A 7 10.50 -17.05 -6.20
N ASP A 8 9.30 -17.40 -6.67
CA ASP A 8 9.07 -18.47 -7.64
C ASP A 8 8.25 -18.01 -8.85
N GLY A 9 7.60 -16.84 -8.78
CA GLY A 9 6.75 -16.31 -9.85
C GLY A 9 5.34 -16.91 -9.90
N ASP A 10 4.99 -17.79 -8.96
CA ASP A 10 3.67 -18.40 -8.90
C ASP A 10 2.65 -17.45 -8.25
N ALA A 11 1.36 -17.60 -8.59
CA ALA A 11 0.31 -16.85 -7.92
C ALA A 11 0.19 -17.29 -6.45
N PHE A 12 -0.05 -16.36 -5.53
CA PHE A 12 -0.38 -16.71 -4.16
C PHE A 12 -1.68 -17.52 -4.10
N THR A 13 -1.59 -18.73 -3.57
CA THR A 13 -2.72 -19.65 -3.34
C THR A 13 -3.26 -19.57 -1.91
N SER A 14 -2.80 -18.59 -1.12
CA SER A 14 -3.27 -18.30 0.23
C SER A 14 -3.74 -16.86 0.32
N SER A 15 -4.75 -16.61 1.14
CA SER A 15 -5.25 -15.25 1.34
C SER A 15 -4.20 -14.39 2.04
N ILE A 16 -4.07 -13.15 1.56
CA ILE A 16 -3.30 -12.10 2.24
C ILE A 16 -4.33 -11.28 3.03
N PRO A 17 -4.28 -11.28 4.38
CA PRO A 17 -5.22 -10.53 5.19
C PRO A 17 -5.16 -9.04 4.85
N SER A 18 -6.31 -8.44 4.53
CA SER A 18 -6.43 -7.00 4.27
C SER A 18 -6.22 -6.20 5.55
N ASN A 19 -5.48 -5.10 5.44
CA ASN A 19 -5.32 -4.10 6.48
C ASN A 19 -5.89 -2.76 5.93
N PRO A 20 -7.22 -2.57 5.93
CA PRO A 20 -7.80 -1.30 5.52
C PRO A 20 -7.35 -0.19 6.47
N ARG A 21 -7.28 1.06 5.99
CA ARG A 21 -6.83 2.22 6.79
C ARG A 21 -5.45 2.00 7.43
N HIS A 22 -4.52 1.41 6.68
CA HIS A 22 -3.15 1.26 7.11
C HIS A 22 -2.18 1.92 6.13
N CYS A 23 -1.09 2.45 6.68
CA CYS A 23 0.04 2.96 5.91
C CYS A 23 1.25 2.05 6.15
N PHE A 24 1.77 1.44 5.09
CA PHE A 24 3.04 0.73 5.16
C PHE A 24 4.20 1.72 4.99
N LEU A 25 4.93 1.96 6.09
CA LEU A 25 6.05 2.90 6.13
C LEU A 25 7.38 2.17 5.89
N MET A 26 8.01 2.48 4.77
CA MET A 26 9.30 1.97 4.34
C MET A 26 10.40 2.93 4.82
N THR A 27 11.22 2.46 5.77
CA THR A 27 12.26 3.28 6.40
C THR A 27 13.37 2.39 6.94
N ARG A 28 14.42 3.01 7.51
CA ARG A 28 15.47 2.29 8.21
C ARG A 28 14.93 1.65 9.49
N LEU A 29 14.98 0.32 9.57
CA LEU A 29 14.51 -0.46 10.72
C LEU A 29 15.63 -0.84 11.71
N GLY A 30 16.89 -0.89 11.25
CA GLY A 30 18.04 -1.27 12.06
C GLY A 30 18.51 -0.13 12.98
N LYS A 31 18.87 -0.47 14.23
CA LYS A 31 19.43 0.49 15.18
C LYS A 31 20.93 0.75 14.91
N PRO A 32 21.40 2.01 15.08
CA PRO A 32 20.59 3.21 15.33
C PRO A 32 19.89 3.69 14.05
N VAL A 33 18.67 4.21 14.22
CA VAL A 33 17.97 5.02 13.23
C VAL A 33 18.41 6.47 13.49
N PRO A 34 18.88 7.23 12.47
CA PRO A 34 19.23 8.63 12.65
C PRO A 34 18.05 9.44 13.21
N GLU A 35 18.32 10.36 14.13
CA GLU A 35 17.29 11.21 14.76
C GLU A 35 16.45 11.99 13.74
N PRO A 36 17.03 12.62 12.69
CA PRO A 36 16.24 13.28 11.66
C PRO A 36 15.28 12.33 10.91
N VAL A 37 15.68 11.07 10.73
CA VAL A 37 14.81 10.06 10.11
C VAL A 37 13.67 9.68 11.07
N GLN A 38 13.95 9.65 12.38
CA GLN A 38 12.93 9.39 13.39
C GLN A 38 11.91 10.53 13.48
N ASP A 39 12.33 11.79 13.30
CA ASP A 39 11.43 12.94 13.26
C ASP A 39 10.44 12.84 12.10
N ILE A 40 10.93 12.49 10.90
CA ILE A 40 10.06 12.22 9.74
C ILE A 40 9.08 11.09 10.06
N ARG A 41 9.56 9.98 10.63
CA ARG A 41 8.71 8.83 11.00
C ARG A 41 7.59 9.26 11.96
N ASN A 42 7.93 10.06 12.97
CA ASN A 42 6.98 10.53 13.96
C ASN A 42 5.93 11.43 13.32
N ALA A 43 6.34 12.41 12.51
CA ALA A 43 5.43 13.32 11.82
C ALA A 43 4.46 12.59 10.87
N VAL A 44 4.96 11.61 10.12
CA VAL A 44 4.12 10.75 9.27
C VAL A 44 3.13 9.96 10.10
N THR A 45 3.59 9.38 11.21
CA THR A 45 2.75 8.55 12.07
C THR A 45 1.65 9.37 12.73
N GLU A 46 1.98 10.54 13.24
CA GLU A 46 1.02 11.46 13.85
C GLU A 46 -0.03 11.92 12.84
N ALA A 47 0.39 12.38 11.66
CA ALA A 47 -0.53 12.77 10.60
C ALA A 47 -1.42 11.60 10.16
N CYS A 48 -0.88 10.41 9.89
CA CYS A 48 -1.69 9.24 9.55
C CYS A 48 -2.73 8.90 10.64
N ASN A 49 -2.33 8.92 11.92
CA ASN A 49 -3.24 8.64 13.03
C ASN A 49 -4.39 9.67 13.09
N ASN A 50 -4.14 10.95 12.79
CA ASN A 50 -5.17 11.99 12.73
C ASN A 50 -6.20 11.75 11.62
N PHE A 51 -5.87 10.92 10.63
CA PHE A 51 -6.73 10.52 9.51
C PHE A 51 -7.24 9.07 9.66
N ASP A 52 -7.19 8.51 10.88
CA ASP A 52 -7.57 7.14 11.20
C ASP A 52 -6.76 6.06 10.43
N TYR A 53 -5.56 6.38 9.98
CA TYR A 53 -4.63 5.42 9.38
C TYR A 53 -3.63 4.90 10.41
N GLN A 54 -3.58 3.58 10.57
CA GLN A 54 -2.54 2.94 11.37
C GLN A 54 -1.25 2.78 10.58
N VAL A 55 -0.14 3.31 11.08
CA VAL A 55 1.19 3.07 10.48
C VAL A 55 1.75 1.72 10.92
N ILE A 56 2.16 0.93 9.94
CA ILE A 56 2.87 -0.35 10.11
C ILE A 56 4.17 -0.33 9.32
N ASP A 57 5.15 -1.09 9.76
CA ASP A 57 6.43 -1.27 9.07
C ASP A 57 6.82 -2.76 9.06
N ALA A 58 7.98 -3.06 8.49
CA ALA A 58 8.44 -4.45 8.45
C ALA A 58 8.82 -5.01 9.83
N SER A 59 8.86 -4.23 10.90
CA SER A 59 9.04 -4.74 12.27
C SER A 59 7.71 -5.13 12.94
N SER A 60 6.57 -4.66 12.43
CA SER A 60 5.25 -4.81 13.07
C SER A 60 4.72 -6.25 13.20
N ARG A 61 5.28 -7.22 12.45
CA ARG A 61 4.87 -8.65 12.56
C ARG A 61 6.09 -9.57 12.51
N VAL A 62 6.28 -10.45 13.49
CA VAL A 62 7.30 -11.51 13.40
C VAL A 62 6.67 -12.74 12.74
N THR A 63 7.09 -13.08 11.52
CA THR A 63 6.48 -14.18 10.73
C THR A 63 7.37 -15.43 10.62
N GLY A 64 8.59 -15.39 11.19
CA GLY A 64 9.52 -16.54 11.26
C GLY A 64 10.01 -17.09 9.91
N ARG A 65 9.63 -16.47 8.80
CA ARG A 65 9.92 -16.89 7.40
C ARG A 65 10.52 -15.72 6.60
N ASP A 66 10.88 -16.00 5.35
CA ASP A 66 11.47 -15.10 4.35
C ASP A 66 11.02 -13.63 4.48
N PHE A 67 12.00 -12.74 4.63
CA PHE A 67 11.76 -11.31 4.88
C PHE A 67 11.15 -10.61 3.67
N LEU A 68 11.57 -10.96 2.45
CA LEU A 68 11.04 -10.38 1.21
C LEU A 68 9.55 -10.75 1.05
N LEU A 69 9.20 -12.02 1.27
CA LEU A 69 7.81 -12.48 1.19
C LEU A 69 6.89 -11.74 2.18
N LYS A 70 7.42 -11.45 3.37
CA LYS A 70 6.69 -10.68 4.39
C LYS A 70 6.44 -9.24 3.93
N ILE A 71 7.46 -8.54 3.45
CA ILE A 71 7.33 -7.17 2.92
C ILE A 71 6.28 -7.14 1.81
N TRP A 72 6.36 -8.08 0.87
CA TRP A 72 5.43 -8.20 -0.25
C TRP A 72 3.97 -8.31 0.22
N LYS A 73 3.73 -9.14 1.24
CA LYS A 73 2.40 -9.31 1.84
C LYS A 73 1.91 -8.07 2.58
N LEU A 74 2.81 -7.34 3.25
CA LEU A 74 2.47 -6.08 3.95
C LEU A 74 2.09 -4.97 2.96
N ILE A 75 2.85 -4.83 1.86
CA ILE A 75 2.51 -3.90 0.78
C ILE A 75 1.15 -4.28 0.16
N ALA A 76 0.96 -5.56 -0.16
CA ALA A 76 -0.29 -6.04 -0.74
C ALA A 76 -1.51 -5.87 0.18
N SER A 77 -1.31 -5.88 1.51
CA SER A 77 -2.40 -5.77 2.48
C SER A 77 -2.85 -4.35 2.81
N ALA A 78 -2.00 -3.34 2.61
CA ALA A 78 -2.32 -1.93 2.90
C ALA A 78 -2.74 -1.16 1.63
N PRO A 79 -3.52 -0.06 1.75
CA PRO A 79 -3.77 0.87 0.64
C PRO A 79 -2.59 1.77 0.31
N LEU A 80 -1.89 2.25 1.35
CA LEU A 80 -0.91 3.33 1.28
C LEU A 80 0.48 2.82 1.61
N SER A 81 1.46 3.22 0.82
CA SER A 81 2.87 2.87 0.96
C SER A 81 3.73 4.12 0.90
N ILE A 82 4.41 4.45 2.00
CA ILE A 82 5.22 5.66 2.11
C ILE A 82 6.68 5.28 2.29
N GLY A 83 7.57 5.84 1.49
CA GLY A 83 9.02 5.70 1.66
C GLY A 83 9.65 6.94 2.26
N ILE A 84 10.63 6.77 3.16
CA ILE A 84 11.47 7.87 3.66
C ILE A 84 12.82 7.87 2.95
N CYS A 85 13.14 8.98 2.30
CA CYS A 85 14.43 9.24 1.66
C CYS A 85 15.18 10.32 2.45
N HIS A 86 16.36 9.98 2.96
CA HIS A 86 17.17 10.88 3.77
C HIS A 86 18.64 10.63 3.48
N GLU A 87 19.48 11.67 3.46
CA GLU A 87 20.92 11.60 3.19
C GLU A 87 21.65 10.69 4.17
N ASP A 88 21.23 10.65 5.44
CA ASP A 88 21.76 9.77 6.49
C ASP A 88 21.32 8.30 6.38
N ILE A 89 20.42 7.95 5.46
CA ILE A 89 20.08 6.55 5.18
C ILE A 89 21.09 6.02 4.16
N ALA A 90 21.81 4.94 4.51
CA ALA A 90 22.75 4.29 3.61
C ALA A 90 22.09 3.93 2.26
N GLN A 91 22.81 4.10 1.15
CA GLN A 91 22.29 3.88 -0.20
C GLN A 91 21.70 2.48 -0.39
N SER A 92 22.27 1.45 0.22
CA SER A 92 21.74 0.08 0.18
C SER A 92 20.36 -0.04 0.85
N THR A 93 20.12 0.71 1.93
CA THR A 93 18.79 0.78 2.56
C THR A 93 17.82 1.59 1.71
N GLN A 94 18.26 2.70 1.12
CA GLN A 94 17.42 3.47 0.19
C GLN A 94 17.02 2.65 -1.04
N ALA A 95 17.93 1.83 -1.56
CA ALA A 95 17.64 0.91 -2.67
C ALA A 95 16.51 -0.06 -2.35
N ASN A 96 16.47 -0.60 -1.13
CA ASN A 96 15.35 -1.44 -0.69
C ASN A 96 14.04 -0.65 -0.62
N ILE A 97 14.06 0.58 -0.10
CA ILE A 97 12.87 1.45 -0.05
C ILE A 97 12.33 1.72 -1.47
N TYR A 98 13.21 2.02 -2.43
CA TYR A 98 12.80 2.23 -3.82
C TYR A 98 12.27 0.97 -4.49
N TYR A 99 12.86 -0.18 -4.21
CA TYR A 99 12.35 -1.47 -4.67
C TYR A 99 10.93 -1.72 -4.13
N GLU A 100 10.73 -1.53 -2.83
CA GLU A 100 9.44 -1.69 -2.16
C GLU A 100 8.39 -0.71 -2.70
N LEU A 101 8.75 0.56 -2.94
CA LEU A 101 7.86 1.53 -3.58
C LEU A 101 7.47 1.11 -5.00
N GLY A 102 8.43 0.63 -5.80
CA GLY A 102 8.14 0.12 -7.15
C GLY A 102 7.18 -1.07 -7.12
N VAL A 103 7.32 -1.97 -6.13
CA VAL A 103 6.38 -3.06 -5.90
C VAL A 103 5.00 -2.52 -5.53
N ALA A 104 4.92 -1.54 -4.64
CA ALA A 104 3.66 -0.91 -4.26
C ALA A 104 2.95 -0.27 -5.47
N GLN A 105 3.69 0.44 -6.33
CA GLN A 105 3.15 1.01 -7.57
C GLN A 105 2.64 -0.06 -8.53
N ALA A 106 3.41 -1.14 -8.74
CA ALA A 106 3.00 -2.25 -9.60
C ALA A 106 1.74 -2.96 -9.07
N LEU A 107 1.56 -2.96 -7.75
CA LEU A 107 0.38 -3.49 -7.07
C LEU A 107 -0.77 -2.47 -6.97
N GLY A 108 -0.64 -1.30 -7.62
CA GLY A 108 -1.67 -0.28 -7.69
C GLY A 108 -2.02 0.34 -6.34
N LYS A 109 -1.03 0.43 -5.44
CA LYS A 109 -1.16 1.08 -4.14
C LYS A 109 -0.96 2.59 -4.27
N GLU A 110 -1.54 3.33 -3.34
CA GLU A 110 -1.21 4.74 -3.18
C GLU A 110 0.22 4.82 -2.67
N THR A 111 1.07 5.57 -3.38
CA THR A 111 2.49 5.66 -3.05
C THR A 111 2.93 7.10 -2.91
N LEU A 112 3.73 7.38 -1.88
CA LEU A 112 4.32 8.69 -1.67
C LEU A 112 5.76 8.53 -1.19
N LEU A 113 6.66 9.38 -1.70
CA LEU A 113 8.00 9.51 -1.15
C LEU A 113 8.08 10.76 -0.27
N ILE A 114 8.60 10.61 0.94
CA ILE A 114 8.92 11.74 1.81
C ILE A 114 10.43 11.88 1.84
N LYS A 115 10.92 13.04 1.42
CA LYS A 115 12.36 13.30 1.35
C LYS A 115 12.78 14.39 2.33
N SER A 116 13.98 14.30 2.88
CA SER A 116 14.63 15.48 3.48
C SER A 116 15.01 16.52 2.42
N PRO A 117 15.31 17.77 2.81
CA PRO A 117 15.73 18.81 1.87
C PRO A 117 17.00 18.45 1.08
N LEU A 118 17.99 17.80 1.71
CA LEU A 118 19.27 17.47 1.10
C LEU A 118 19.29 16.09 0.40
N ALA A 119 18.25 15.28 0.59
CA ALA A 119 18.16 13.98 -0.05
C ALA A 119 18.08 14.09 -1.59
N LYS A 120 18.86 13.24 -2.26
CA LYS A 120 18.83 13.09 -3.71
C LYS A 120 17.88 11.96 -4.08
N VAL A 121 16.80 12.31 -4.78
CA VAL A 121 15.79 11.37 -5.25
C VAL A 121 16.20 10.84 -6.65
N PRO A 122 16.07 9.53 -6.93
CA PRO A 122 16.32 9.00 -8.27
C PRO A 122 15.39 9.60 -9.31
N SER A 123 15.83 9.72 -10.57
CA SER A 123 15.07 10.41 -11.64
C SER A 123 13.67 9.86 -11.86
N ASP A 124 13.46 8.56 -11.68
CA ASP A 124 12.14 7.94 -11.86
C ASP A 124 11.16 8.38 -10.75
N PHE A 125 11.67 8.64 -9.55
CA PHE A 125 10.90 9.21 -8.44
C PHE A 125 10.82 10.74 -8.47
N VAL A 126 11.55 11.43 -9.37
CA VAL A 126 11.28 12.86 -9.66
C VAL A 126 9.97 12.99 -10.45
N ARG A 127 9.57 11.94 -11.19
CA ARG A 127 8.25 11.86 -11.83
C ARG A 127 7.15 11.39 -10.88
N THR A 128 7.50 10.68 -9.82
CA THR A 128 6.59 10.36 -8.71
C THR A 128 6.46 11.59 -7.82
N GLU A 129 5.26 11.92 -7.34
CA GLU A 129 5.10 13.00 -6.37
C GLU A 129 5.86 12.66 -5.08
N TYR A 130 6.70 13.59 -4.62
CA TYR A 130 7.33 13.53 -3.32
C TYR A 130 6.92 14.75 -2.49
N ILE A 131 6.89 14.57 -1.18
CA ILE A 131 6.75 15.68 -0.23
C ILE A 131 8.10 15.87 0.46
N GLU A 132 8.60 17.10 0.43
CA GLU A 132 9.78 17.46 1.20
C GLU A 132 9.41 17.67 2.68
N PHE A 133 10.22 17.13 3.58
CA PHE A 133 10.10 17.34 5.01
C PHE A 133 10.73 18.69 5.39
N ASN A 134 9.89 19.73 5.44
CA ASN A 134 10.23 21.10 5.79
C ASN A 134 9.09 21.73 6.63
N GLU A 135 9.10 23.06 6.78
CA GLU A 135 8.09 23.78 7.58
C GLU A 135 6.64 23.65 7.08
N ASP A 136 6.44 23.36 5.80
CA ASP A 136 5.12 23.16 5.18
C ASP A 136 4.70 21.68 5.10
N PHE A 137 5.52 20.77 5.66
CA PHE A 137 5.31 19.32 5.55
C PHE A 137 3.93 18.90 6.03
N GLU A 138 3.55 19.30 7.25
CA GLU A 138 2.28 18.89 7.86
C GLU A 138 1.09 19.30 7.00
N LYS A 139 1.07 20.56 6.54
CA LYS A 139 0.01 21.07 5.68
C LYS A 139 -0.09 20.28 4.37
N THR A 140 1.05 20.04 3.72
CA THR A 140 1.09 19.37 2.42
C THR A 140 0.71 17.89 2.55
N PHE A 141 1.22 17.21 3.58
CA PHE A 141 0.92 15.81 3.82
C PHE A 141 -0.54 15.60 4.27
N ASN A 142 -1.07 16.47 5.13
CA ASN A 142 -2.49 16.44 5.48
C ASN A 142 -3.39 16.70 4.26
N SER A 143 -2.98 17.56 3.33
CA SER A 143 -3.71 17.76 2.07
C SER A 143 -3.75 16.49 1.23
N TYR A 144 -2.64 15.75 1.16
CA TYR A 144 -2.58 14.45 0.47
C TYR A 144 -3.46 13.40 1.15
N LEU A 145 -3.41 13.29 2.49
CA LEU A 145 -4.27 12.34 3.22
C LEU A 145 -5.76 12.67 3.05
N ASN A 146 -6.11 13.96 3.00
CA ASN A 146 -7.47 14.44 2.73
C ASN A 146 -8.00 14.06 1.34
N SER A 147 -7.13 13.84 0.34
CA SER A 147 -7.57 13.46 -1.01
C SER A 147 -7.78 11.95 -1.17
N LEU A 148 -7.30 11.12 -0.25
CA LEU A 148 -7.44 9.66 -0.34
C LEU A 148 -8.91 9.18 -0.43
N PRO A 149 -9.88 9.75 0.31
CA PRO A 149 -11.29 9.38 0.14
C PRO A 149 -11.81 9.59 -1.28
N GLU A 150 -11.43 10.68 -1.95
CA GLU A 150 -11.83 10.94 -3.35
C GLU A 150 -11.29 9.85 -4.29
N GLN A 151 -10.09 9.34 -4.01
CA GLN A 151 -9.51 8.22 -4.75
C GLN A 151 -10.26 6.90 -4.49
N ALA A 152 -10.74 6.67 -3.27
CA ALA A 152 -11.60 5.52 -2.97
C ALA A 152 -12.92 5.58 -3.75
N ASP A 153 -13.55 6.75 -3.79
CA ASP A 153 -14.80 6.99 -4.54
C ASP A 153 -14.57 6.79 -6.04
N HIS A 154 -13.44 7.26 -6.56
CA HIS A 154 -13.05 7.03 -7.95
C HIS A 154 -12.92 5.54 -8.26
N TYR A 155 -12.22 4.78 -7.41
CA TYR A 155 -12.09 3.33 -7.60
C TYR A 155 -13.42 2.60 -7.55
N GLU A 156 -14.33 2.98 -6.64
CA GLU A 156 -15.67 2.42 -6.63
C GLU A 156 -16.44 2.72 -7.93
N LEU A 157 -16.41 3.97 -8.40
CA LEU A 157 -17.06 4.36 -9.64
C LEU A 157 -16.52 3.57 -10.84
N VAL A 158 -15.21 3.38 -10.92
CA VAL A 158 -14.58 2.58 -11.98
C VAL A 158 -15.04 1.12 -11.88
N ALA A 159 -15.12 0.55 -10.68
CA ALA A 159 -15.62 -0.80 -10.49
C ALA A 159 -17.07 -0.96 -11.00
N ASP A 160 -17.94 0.00 -10.72
CA ASP A 160 -19.34 0.01 -11.15
C ASP A 160 -19.49 0.14 -12.69
N GLN A 161 -18.45 0.61 -13.41
CA GLN A 161 -18.44 0.72 -14.87
C GLN A 161 -17.87 -0.54 -15.58
N LEU A 162 -17.30 -1.48 -14.83
CA LEU A 162 -16.60 -2.65 -15.35
C LEU A 162 -17.50 -3.90 -15.47
N ASP A 163 -18.73 -3.73 -15.96
CA ASP A 163 -19.75 -4.79 -16.07
C ASP A 163 -19.30 -6.07 -16.80
N ARG A 164 -18.30 -5.96 -17.70
CA ARG A 164 -17.78 -7.09 -18.49
C ARG A 164 -16.45 -7.65 -17.98
N ASN A 165 -15.93 -7.13 -16.87
CA ASN A 165 -14.66 -7.58 -16.29
C ASN A 165 -14.77 -7.69 -14.75
N PRO A 166 -15.43 -8.73 -14.24
CA PRO A 166 -15.70 -8.87 -12.81
C PRO A 166 -14.42 -8.94 -11.97
N ILE A 167 -13.34 -9.51 -12.49
CA ILE A 167 -12.06 -9.60 -11.76
C ILE A 167 -11.42 -8.23 -11.57
N LEU A 168 -11.44 -7.40 -12.61
CA LEU A 168 -10.92 -6.03 -12.52
C LEU A 168 -11.82 -5.15 -11.65
N ALA A 169 -13.15 -5.30 -11.75
CA ALA A 169 -14.10 -4.60 -10.88
C ALA A 169 -13.84 -4.93 -9.40
N ILE A 170 -13.67 -6.21 -9.07
CA ILE A 170 -13.33 -6.68 -7.72
C ILE A 170 -11.99 -6.09 -7.25
N ASP A 171 -10.99 -5.95 -8.13
CA ASP A 171 -9.74 -5.30 -7.78
C ASP A 171 -9.93 -3.83 -7.36
N TYR A 172 -10.69 -3.07 -8.14
CA TYR A 172 -10.99 -1.68 -7.81
C TYR A 172 -11.80 -1.55 -6.52
N LEU A 173 -12.79 -2.41 -6.29
CA LEU A 173 -13.51 -2.47 -5.00
C LEU A 173 -12.58 -2.78 -3.83
N LYS A 174 -11.59 -3.67 -4.02
CA LYS A 174 -10.58 -3.96 -3.00
C LYS A 174 -9.74 -2.72 -2.69
N ARG A 175 -9.32 -1.96 -3.69
CA ARG A 175 -8.56 -0.72 -3.48
C ARG A 175 -9.37 0.32 -2.73
N ALA A 176 -10.62 0.55 -3.16
CA ALA A 176 -11.56 1.41 -2.46
C ALA A 176 -11.74 0.98 -0.99
N PHE A 177 -11.95 -0.32 -0.75
CA PHE A 177 -12.09 -0.88 0.60
C PHE A 177 -10.84 -0.68 1.46
N LEU A 178 -9.66 -0.91 0.89
CA LEU A 178 -8.41 -0.72 1.64
C LEU A 178 -8.25 0.73 2.08
N ILE A 179 -8.59 1.70 1.23
CA ILE A 179 -8.52 3.13 1.55
C ILE A 179 -9.62 3.52 2.55
N SER A 180 -10.88 3.15 2.30
CA SER A 180 -12.02 3.67 3.05
C SER A 180 -12.33 2.86 4.32
N GLY A 181 -12.04 1.57 4.33
CA GLY A 181 -12.45 0.62 5.36
C GLY A 181 -13.94 0.24 5.31
N GLU A 182 -14.66 0.62 4.26
CA GLU A 182 -16.12 0.46 4.22
C GLU A 182 -16.56 -0.96 3.84
N GLU A 183 -17.15 -1.68 4.79
CA GLU A 183 -17.59 -3.07 4.64
C GLU A 183 -18.62 -3.29 3.51
N ARG A 184 -19.38 -2.26 3.12
CA ARG A 184 -20.33 -2.33 1.99
C ARG A 184 -19.65 -2.73 0.67
N LEU A 185 -18.37 -2.37 0.49
CA LEU A 185 -17.59 -2.67 -0.71
C LEU A 185 -17.28 -4.17 -0.84
N ARG A 186 -17.10 -4.86 0.29
CA ARG A 186 -17.02 -6.33 0.31
C ARG A 186 -18.34 -6.96 -0.12
N GLY A 187 -19.46 -6.36 0.29
CA GLY A 187 -20.80 -6.76 -0.16
C GLY A 187 -20.96 -6.66 -1.69
N LYS A 188 -20.54 -5.52 -2.27
CA LYS A 188 -20.51 -5.34 -3.73
C LYS A 188 -19.65 -6.40 -4.42
N ALA A 189 -18.45 -6.66 -3.90
CA ALA A 189 -17.56 -7.67 -4.48
C ALA A 189 -18.18 -9.08 -4.46
N LYS A 190 -18.84 -9.47 -3.36
CA LYS A 190 -19.56 -10.75 -3.27
C LYS A 190 -20.67 -10.87 -4.31
N ALA A 191 -21.48 -9.82 -4.50
CA ALA A 191 -22.54 -9.80 -5.50
C ALA A 191 -21.98 -9.97 -6.93
N LEU A 192 -20.81 -9.39 -7.22
CA LEU A 192 -20.13 -9.59 -8.52
C LEU A 192 -19.64 -11.02 -8.71
N ILE A 193 -19.09 -11.67 -7.68
CA ILE A 193 -18.67 -13.08 -7.74
C ILE A 193 -19.87 -13.97 -8.07
N GLU A 194 -20.98 -13.77 -7.36
CA GLU A 194 -22.22 -14.53 -7.53
C GLU A 194 -22.81 -14.31 -8.92
N GLY A 195 -22.95 -13.06 -9.35
CA GLY A 195 -23.47 -12.71 -10.67
C GLY A 195 -22.62 -13.18 -11.85
N ALA A 196 -21.29 -13.29 -11.65
CA ALA A 196 -20.36 -13.79 -12.66
C ALA A 196 -20.20 -15.33 -12.68
N GLY A 197 -20.88 -16.06 -11.79
CA GLY A 197 -20.74 -17.52 -11.67
C GLY A 197 -19.35 -17.97 -11.21
N LEU A 198 -18.61 -17.11 -10.50
CA LEU A 198 -17.29 -17.43 -9.98
C LEU A 198 -17.33 -18.23 -8.66
N GLY A 199 -18.50 -18.31 -8.02
CA GLY A 199 -18.69 -18.98 -6.73
C GLY A 199 -18.47 -20.50 -6.74
N ASP A 200 -18.67 -21.16 -7.90
CA ASP A 200 -18.50 -22.61 -8.05
C ASP A 200 -17.02 -23.04 -8.26
N ARG A 201 -16.10 -22.07 -8.30
CA ARG A 201 -14.66 -22.36 -8.45
C ARG A 201 -14.05 -22.90 -7.16
N ALA A 202 -12.91 -23.56 -7.29
CA ALA A 202 -12.13 -24.02 -6.15
C ALA A 202 -11.79 -22.84 -5.22
N THR A 203 -11.91 -23.01 -3.90
CA THR A 203 -11.72 -21.94 -2.90
C THR A 203 -10.32 -21.33 -2.89
N ASN A 204 -9.33 -22.06 -3.43
CA ASN A 204 -7.96 -21.60 -3.64
C ASN A 204 -7.71 -21.02 -5.04
N SER A 205 -8.75 -20.89 -5.87
CA SER A 205 -8.64 -20.21 -7.16
C SER A 205 -8.26 -18.77 -6.93
N VAL A 206 -7.41 -18.27 -7.82
CA VAL A 206 -6.84 -16.94 -7.71
C VAL A 206 -7.93 -15.87 -7.76
N GLU A 207 -9.01 -16.12 -8.51
CA GLU A 207 -10.17 -15.24 -8.61
C GLU A 207 -10.92 -15.13 -7.29
N LEU A 208 -11.18 -16.26 -6.60
CA LEU A 208 -11.85 -16.23 -5.30
C LEU A 208 -10.95 -15.63 -4.22
N LEU A 209 -9.64 -15.90 -4.26
CA LEU A 209 -8.67 -15.26 -3.36
C LEU A 209 -8.57 -13.75 -3.59
N ALA A 210 -8.64 -13.28 -4.84
CA ALA A 210 -8.64 -11.86 -5.16
C ALA A 210 -9.89 -11.15 -4.62
N ALA A 211 -11.01 -11.87 -4.54
CA ALA A 211 -12.28 -11.37 -4.04
C ALA A 211 -12.49 -11.56 -2.53
N ALA A 212 -11.67 -12.40 -1.90
CA ALA A 212 -11.61 -12.58 -0.45
C ALA A 212 -10.73 -11.50 0.19
N PHE A 213 -11.27 -10.29 0.34
CA PHE A 213 -10.61 -9.17 1.03
C PHE A 213 -11.45 -8.63 2.17
#